data_AF-A0A954HR45-F1
#
_entry.id   AF-A0A954HR45-F1
#
_cell.length_a   1.000
_cell.length_b   1.000
_cell.length_c   1.000
_cell.angle_alpha   90.00
_cell.angle_beta   90.00
_cell.angle_gamma   90.00
#
_symmetry.space_group_name_H-M   'P 1'
#
loop_
_entity.id
_entity.type
_entity.pdbx_description
1 polymer ?
#
loop_
_entity_poly.entity_id
_entity_poly.type
_entity_poly.pdbx_seq_one_letter_code
_entity_poly.pdbx_strand_id
1 'polypeptide(L)'
;DPPFRPLTHDLLRIVIEQLGGTPEEVVITAIKDHTYFAVLKIRQNDKLLEVDCRPSDAIALSVHYQPHLPIFVAEEVLEEVS
;
A
#
# COMPACT_ATOMS: atom_id res chain seq x y z
N ASP A 1 -15.53 13.35 -15.09
CA ASP A 1 -14.22 13.63 -15.72
C ASP A 1 -13.10 13.38 -14.74
N PRO A 2 -12.00 12.75 -15.17
CA PRO A 2 -10.80 12.65 -14.36
C PRO A 2 -10.24 14.06 -14.07
N PRO A 3 -9.59 14.27 -12.90
CA PRO A 3 -9.03 15.57 -12.56
C PRO A 3 -7.93 15.99 -13.54
N PHE A 4 -7.82 17.29 -13.81
CA PHE A 4 -6.80 17.86 -14.71
C PHE A 4 -5.35 17.73 -14.19
N ARG A 5 -5.16 17.31 -12.93
CA ARG A 5 -3.87 17.14 -12.24
C ARG A 5 -3.92 15.89 -11.35
N PRO A 6 -2.78 15.22 -11.13
CA PRO A 6 -2.73 14.03 -10.27
C PRO A 6 -3.15 14.35 -8.83
N LEU A 7 -3.93 13.45 -8.22
CA LEU A 7 -4.24 13.50 -6.80
C LEU A 7 -3.07 12.94 -5.98
N THR A 8 -3.15 12.98 -4.65
CA THR A 8 -2.05 12.58 -3.77
C THR A 8 -1.59 11.13 -4.00
N HIS A 9 -2.51 10.19 -4.19
CA HIS A 9 -2.17 8.78 -4.44
C HIS A 9 -1.56 8.59 -5.84
N ASP A 10 -2.03 9.33 -6.85
CA ASP A 10 -1.40 9.35 -8.18
C ASP A 10 0.02 9.91 -8.11
N LEU A 11 0.21 11.01 -7.36
CA LEU A 11 1.53 11.61 -7.15
C LEU A 11 2.48 10.63 -6.46
N LEU A 12 2.01 9.94 -5.41
CA LEU A 12 2.83 8.97 -4.68
C LEU A 12 3.24 7.80 -5.57
N ARG A 13 2.31 7.24 -6.37
CA ARG A 13 2.63 6.23 -7.39
C ARG A 13 3.74 6.72 -8.32
N ILE A 14 3.56 7.92 -8.89
CA ILE A 14 4.54 8.51 -9.81
C ILE A 14 5.90 8.68 -9.13
N VAL A 15 5.93 9.18 -7.88
CA VAL A 15 7.18 9.35 -7.13
C VAL A 15 7.89 8.03 -6.92
N ILE A 16 7.18 6.97 -6.52
CA ILE A 16 7.77 5.64 -6.31
C ILE A 16 8.38 5.12 -7.62
N GLU A 17 7.63 5.18 -8.72
CA GLU A 17 8.08 4.73 -10.04
C GLU A 17 9.30 5.53 -10.54
N GLN A 18 9.28 6.85 -10.40
CA GLN A 18 10.39 7.73 -10.82
C GLN A 18 11.66 7.51 -10.00
N LEU A 19 11.53 7.06 -8.75
CA LEU A 19 12.66 6.67 -7.90
C LEU A 19 13.08 5.21 -8.10
N GLY A 20 12.56 4.53 -9.13
CA GLY A 20 12.92 3.16 -9.50
C GLY A 20 12.30 2.09 -8.61
N GLY A 21 11.24 2.42 -7.86
CA GLY A 21 10.48 1.47 -7.06
C GLY A 21 9.30 0.88 -7.85
N THR A 22 9.02 -0.40 -7.61
CA THR A 22 7.84 -1.11 -8.11
C THR A 22 7.07 -1.65 -6.91
N PRO A 23 5.91 -1.08 -6.56
CA PRO A 23 5.04 -1.68 -5.54
C PRO A 23 4.60 -3.08 -5.93
N GLU A 24 4.72 -4.02 -4.99
CA GLU A 24 4.38 -5.43 -5.19
C GLU A 24 3.05 -5.77 -4.51
N GLU A 25 2.88 -5.36 -3.24
CA GLU A 25 1.72 -5.73 -2.44
C GLU A 25 1.52 -4.79 -1.24
N VAL A 26 0.29 -4.81 -0.72
CA VAL A 26 -0.08 -4.22 0.58
C VAL A 26 -0.37 -5.36 1.55
N VAL A 27 0.16 -5.28 2.77
CA VAL A 27 -0.14 -6.24 3.84
C VAL A 27 -0.65 -5.50 5.06
N ILE A 28 -1.87 -5.81 5.52
CA ILE A 28 -2.38 -5.38 6.82
C ILE A 28 -1.81 -6.34 7.86
N THR A 29 -0.92 -5.85 8.71
CA THR A 29 -0.01 -6.69 9.51
C THR A 29 -0.47 -6.89 10.94
N ALA A 30 -1.14 -5.90 11.53
CA ALA A 30 -1.54 -5.94 12.92
C ALA A 30 -2.73 -5.02 13.19
N ILE A 31 -3.41 -5.30 14.31
CA ILE A 31 -4.27 -4.35 15.00
C ILE A 31 -3.75 -4.21 16.42
N LYS A 32 -3.67 -2.98 16.93
CA LYS A 32 -3.31 -2.70 18.32
C LYS A 32 -4.11 -1.52 18.81
N ASP A 33 -4.78 -1.68 19.95
CA ASP A 33 -5.62 -0.62 20.53
C ASP A 33 -6.60 -0.04 19.49
N HIS A 34 -7.26 -0.93 18.72
CA HIS A 34 -8.15 -0.60 17.60
C HIS A 34 -7.52 0.18 16.43
N THR A 35 -6.19 0.27 16.39
CA THR A 35 -5.43 0.89 15.30
C THR A 35 -4.85 -0.19 14.41
N TYR A 36 -5.24 -0.18 13.13
CA TYR A 36 -4.69 -1.11 12.14
C TYR A 36 -3.38 -0.56 11.54
N PHE A 37 -2.44 -1.47 11.32
CA PHE A 37 -1.14 -1.21 10.71
C PHE A 37 -1.05 -1.92 9.36
N ALA A 38 -0.37 -1.29 8.41
CA ALA A 38 -0.12 -1.90 7.12
C ALA A 38 1.30 -1.57 6.63
N VAL A 39 1.83 -2.45 5.79
CA VAL A 39 3.06 -2.21 5.05
C VAL A 39 2.77 -2.22 3.56
N LEU A 40 3.32 -1.23 2.85
CA LEU A 40 3.45 -1.25 1.40
C LEU A 40 4.82 -1.83 1.06
N LYS A 41 4.84 -2.95 0.34
CA LYS A 41 6.08 -3.56 -0.13
C LYS A 41 6.45 -3.03 -1.50
N ILE A 42 7.67 -2.53 -1.62
CA ILE A 42 8.21 -1.92 -2.85
C ILE A 42 9.50 -2.64 -3.22
N ARG A 43 9.54 -3.23 -4.40
CA ARG A 43 10.77 -3.72 -5.02
C ARG A 43 11.59 -2.55 -5.54
N GLN A 44 12.85 -2.45 -5.15
CA GLN A 44 13.80 -1.51 -5.75
C GLN A 44 15.12 -2.24 -5.98
N ASN A 45 15.42 -2.53 -7.24
CA ASN A 45 16.51 -3.45 -7.62
C ASN A 45 16.35 -4.81 -6.90
N ASP A 46 17.40 -5.33 -6.29
CA ASP A 46 17.38 -6.59 -5.54
C ASP A 46 16.87 -6.46 -4.10
N LYS A 47 16.35 -5.28 -3.71
CA LYS A 47 15.87 -5.02 -2.36
C LYS A 47 14.36 -4.95 -2.31
N LEU A 48 13.81 -5.55 -1.27
CA LEU A 48 12.42 -5.37 -0.87
C LEU A 48 12.39 -4.32 0.24
N LEU A 49 11.77 -3.18 -0.03
CA LEU A 49 11.56 -2.11 0.93
C LEU A 49 10.16 -2.25 1.51
N GLU A 50 10.03 -2.06 2.82
CA GLU A 50 8.75 -2.04 3.52
C GLU A 50 8.50 -0.63 4.04
N VAL A 51 7.37 -0.05 3.64
CA VAL A 51 6.96 1.28 4.07
C VAL A 51 5.75 1.14 5.00
N ASP A 52 5.97 1.47 6.28
CA ASP A 52 4.89 1.54 7.26
C ASP A 52 3.87 2.62 6.87
N CYS A 53 2.60 2.27 6.89
CA CYS A 53 1.51 3.15 6.52
C CYS A 53 0.19 2.71 7.15
N ARG A 54 -0.82 3.58 7.10
CA ARG A 54 -2.18 3.20 7.48
C ARG A 54 -2.81 2.36 6.36
N PRO A 55 -3.68 1.39 6.69
CA PRO A 55 -4.40 0.64 5.66
C PRO A 55 -5.17 1.51 4.67
N SER A 56 -5.75 2.64 5.11
CA SER A 56 -6.48 3.55 4.22
C SER A 56 -5.60 4.11 3.11
N ASP A 57 -4.36 4.50 3.42
CA ASP A 57 -3.44 5.07 2.45
C ASP A 57 -2.94 3.99 1.47
N ALA A 58 -2.67 2.79 1.99
CA ALA A 58 -2.22 1.66 1.20
C ALA A 58 -3.30 1.13 0.23
N ILE A 59 -4.55 1.01 0.70
CA ILE A 59 -5.71 0.64 -0.11
C ILE A 59 -6.00 1.71 -1.16
N ALA A 60 -5.93 2.99 -0.78
CA ALA A 60 -6.11 4.06 -1.74
C ALA A 60 -5.03 4.00 -2.81
N LEU A 61 -3.75 3.84 -2.47
CA LEU A 61 -2.69 3.71 -3.46
C LEU A 61 -2.88 2.48 -4.38
N SER A 62 -3.29 1.32 -3.85
CA SER A 62 -3.40 0.07 -4.62
C SER A 62 -4.39 0.16 -5.79
N VAL A 63 -5.48 0.90 -5.62
CA VAL A 63 -6.49 1.09 -6.67
C VAL A 63 -6.03 2.00 -7.81
N HIS A 64 -4.94 2.74 -7.65
CA HIS A 64 -4.34 3.55 -8.72
C HIS A 64 -3.34 2.76 -9.59
N TYR A 65 -3.14 1.46 -9.35
CA TYR A 65 -2.34 0.57 -10.20
C TYR A 65 -3.23 -0.26 -11.14
N GLN A 66 -2.69 -0.66 -12.30
CA GLN A 66 -3.39 -1.54 -13.25
C GLN A 66 -2.47 -2.71 -13.64
N PRO A 67 -2.75 -3.96 -13.22
CA PRO A 67 -3.84 -4.35 -12.31
C PRO A 67 -3.68 -3.73 -10.91
N HIS A 68 -4.78 -3.65 -10.14
CA HIS A 68 -4.70 -3.20 -8.75
C HIS A 68 -3.67 -4.03 -7.98
N LEU A 69 -2.95 -3.41 -7.05
CA LEU A 69 -2.00 -4.16 -6.22
C LEU A 69 -2.75 -5.15 -5.33
N PRO A 70 -2.22 -6.37 -5.14
CA PRO A 70 -2.79 -7.34 -4.22
C PRO A 70 -2.74 -6.82 -2.78
N ILE A 71 -3.77 -7.16 -2.01
CA ILE A 71 -3.92 -6.78 -0.60
C ILE A 71 -4.05 -8.06 0.21
N PHE A 72 -3.17 -8.23 1.18
CA PHE A 72 -3.18 -9.34 2.12
C PHE A 72 -3.48 -8.84 3.53
N VAL A 73 -4.00 -9.74 4.36
CA VAL A 73 -4.28 -9.48 5.77
C VAL A 73 -3.68 -10.62 6.56
N ALA A 74 -2.92 -10.31 7.60
CA ALA A 74 -2.39 -11.30 8.52
C ALA A 74 -3.54 -12.05 9.22
N GLU A 75 -3.38 -13.35 9.43
CA GLU A 75 -4.44 -14.21 9.98
C GLU A 75 -4.81 -13.77 11.40
N GLU A 76 -3.81 -13.37 12.19
CA GLU A 76 -3.99 -12.87 13.55
C GLU A 76 -4.87 -11.61 13.59
N VAL A 77 -4.78 -10.76 12.57
CA VAL A 77 -5.66 -9.59 12.45
C VAL A 77 -7.09 -10.04 12.22
N LEU A 78 -7.33 -11.03 11.35
CA LEU A 78 -8.68 -11.55 11.09
C LEU A 78 -9.30 -12.19 12.34
N GLU A 79 -8.50 -12.90 13.15
CA GLU A 79 -8.93 -13.49 14.41
C GLU A 79 -9.36 -12.45 15.45
N GLU A 80 -8.67 -11.31 15.53
CA GLU A 80 -9.02 -10.24 16.50
C GLU A 80 -10.30 -9.47 16.15
N VAL A 81 -10.73 -9.47 14.87
CA VAL A 81 -11.96 -8.76 14.43
C VAL A 81 -13.18 -9.67 14.23
N SER A 82 -13.00 -11.00 14.32
CA SER A 82 -14.08 -11.98 14.14
C SER A 82 -14.88 -12.20 15.43
#